data_AF-A0A4Z0L1U0-F1
#
_entry.id   AF-A0A4Z0L1U0-F1
#
_cell.length_a   1.000
_cell.length_b   1.000
_cell.length_c   1.000
_cell.angle_alpha   90.00
_cell.angle_beta   90.00
_cell.angle_gamma   90.00
#
_symmetry.space_group_name_H-M   'P 1'
#
loop_
_entity.id
_entity.type
_entity.pdbx_description
1 polymer ?
#
loop_
_entity_poly.entity_id
_entity_poly.type
_entity_poly.pdbx_seq_one_letter_code
_entity_poly.pdbx_strand_id
1 'polypeptide(L)'
;WYWFATEEGQAVDINSLKRSAKQQQALAALRQGKIWRYQVAELDFTDATLQTLRRKGLCELASETPAFTDWREHYAVTGERLRLNTEQATAVGAIHSASDGFSAWLLAGVTGSGKTEVYLSVLENVLAQGKQALVMVPEIGLTPQTIARFRERFNAPVEVLQSGLNDSAWLLSPS
;
A
#
# COMPACT_ATOMS: atom_id res chain seq x y z
N TRP A 1 -3.47 -14.43 7.06
CA TRP A 1 -3.83 -15.75 6.52
C TRP A 1 -4.45 -15.58 5.15
N TYR A 2 -4.06 -16.40 4.18
CA TYR A 2 -4.55 -16.37 2.81
C TYR A 2 -4.79 -17.79 2.30
N TRP A 3 -5.74 -17.90 1.38
CA TRP A 3 -6.06 -19.10 0.63
C TRP A 3 -5.29 -19.11 -0.69
N PHE A 4 -4.82 -20.28 -1.10
CA PHE A 4 -4.18 -20.48 -2.41
C PHE A 4 -4.57 -21.84 -2.99
N ALA A 5 -4.56 -21.96 -4.31
CA ALA A 5 -4.75 -23.25 -4.97
C ALA A 5 -3.49 -24.10 -4.84
N THR A 6 -3.66 -25.36 -4.45
CA THR A 6 -2.59 -26.37 -4.45
C THR A 6 -2.24 -26.77 -5.89
N GLU A 7 -1.17 -27.55 -6.09
CA GLU A 7 -0.84 -28.10 -7.43
C GLU A 7 -2.01 -28.89 -8.02
N GLU A 8 -2.68 -29.70 -7.20
CA GLU A 8 -3.87 -30.46 -7.61
C GLU A 8 -5.04 -29.51 -7.95
N GLY A 9 -5.23 -28.46 -7.14
CA GLY A 9 -6.18 -27.38 -7.41
C GLY A 9 -5.95 -26.64 -8.71
N GLN A 10 -4.70 -26.52 -9.15
CA GLN A 10 -4.33 -25.93 -10.45
C GLN A 10 -4.58 -26.90 -11.60
N ALA A 11 -4.32 -28.19 -11.41
CA ALA A 11 -4.38 -29.21 -12.46
C ALA A 11 -5.79 -29.77 -12.73
N VAL A 12 -6.67 -29.79 -11.73
CA VAL A 12 -8.00 -30.43 -11.85
C VAL A 12 -8.87 -29.77 -12.93
N ASP A 13 -9.69 -30.52 -13.66
CA ASP A 13 -10.68 -29.89 -14.53
C ASP A 13 -11.75 -29.21 -13.66
N ILE A 14 -11.88 -27.88 -13.78
CA ILE A 14 -12.85 -27.10 -13.02
C ILE A 14 -14.30 -27.53 -13.31
N ASN A 15 -14.56 -28.07 -14.51
CA ASN A 15 -15.87 -28.57 -14.89
C ASN A 15 -16.21 -29.90 -14.21
N SER A 16 -15.24 -30.61 -13.63
CA SER A 16 -15.49 -31.83 -12.85
C SER A 16 -16.24 -31.54 -11.53
N LEU A 17 -16.21 -30.29 -11.05
CA LEU A 17 -16.91 -29.83 -9.85
C LEU A 17 -18.42 -29.55 -10.07
N LYS A 18 -19.01 -30.20 -11.10
CA LYS A 18 -20.34 -30.02 -11.73
C LYS A 18 -21.56 -29.74 -10.83
N ARG A 19 -21.50 -29.98 -9.51
CA ARG A 19 -22.63 -29.80 -8.57
C ARG A 19 -22.54 -28.54 -7.69
N SER A 20 -21.51 -27.71 -7.84
CA SER A 20 -21.39 -26.48 -7.04
C SER A 20 -20.71 -25.36 -7.81
N ALA A 21 -21.51 -24.53 -8.49
CA ALA A 21 -21.05 -23.34 -9.20
C ALA A 21 -20.16 -22.44 -8.31
N LYS A 22 -20.48 -22.35 -7.01
CA LYS A 22 -19.68 -21.60 -6.02
C LYS A 22 -18.27 -22.17 -5.79
N GLN A 23 -18.09 -23.50 -5.82
CA GLN A 23 -16.75 -24.09 -5.72
C GLN A 23 -15.94 -23.87 -7.00
N GLN A 24 -16.60 -23.87 -8.16
CA GLN A 24 -15.94 -23.53 -9.43
C GLN A 24 -15.49 -22.07 -9.42
N GLN A 25 -16.35 -21.14 -9.02
CA GLN A 25 -16.00 -19.73 -8.88
C GLN A 25 -14.85 -19.51 -7.89
N ALA A 26 -14.90 -20.15 -6.72
CA ALA A 26 -13.85 -20.06 -5.72
C ALA A 26 -12.51 -20.61 -6.23
N LEU A 27 -12.50 -21.79 -6.87
CA LEU A 27 -11.28 -22.36 -7.42
C LEU A 27 -10.73 -21.52 -8.59
N ALA A 28 -11.60 -21.00 -9.46
CA ALA A 28 -11.20 -20.09 -10.53
C ALA A 28 -10.50 -18.83 -9.99
N ALA A 29 -11.03 -18.24 -8.93
CA ALA A 29 -10.42 -17.09 -8.27
C ALA A 29 -9.06 -17.44 -7.65
N LEU A 30 -8.95 -18.59 -6.96
CA LEU A 30 -7.69 -19.06 -6.36
C LEU A 30 -6.60 -19.39 -7.39
N ARG A 31 -6.97 -19.71 -8.64
CA ARG A 31 -6.02 -19.90 -9.74
C ARG A 31 -5.40 -18.61 -10.24
N GLN A 32 -6.10 -17.49 -10.08
CA GLN A 32 -5.60 -16.17 -10.48
C GLN A 32 -4.63 -15.58 -9.45
N GLY A 33 -4.71 -16.03 -8.19
CA GLY A 33 -3.79 -15.59 -7.14
C GLY A 33 -4.25 -15.96 -5.74
N LYS A 34 -3.45 -15.53 -4.75
CA LYS A 34 -3.80 -15.69 -3.33
C LYS A 34 -5.01 -14.84 -2.98
N ILE A 35 -5.93 -15.40 -2.20
CA ILE A 35 -7.11 -14.70 -1.68
C ILE A 35 -6.96 -14.56 -0.18
N TRP A 36 -6.83 -13.34 0.30
CA TRP A 36 -6.75 -13.10 1.73
C TRP A 36 -8.08 -13.38 2.39
N ARG A 37 -8.05 -13.88 3.63
CA ARG A 37 -9.26 -14.28 4.36
C ARG A 37 -10.27 -13.14 4.51
N TYR A 38 -9.82 -11.89 4.57
CA TYR A 38 -10.69 -10.72 4.63
C TYR A 38 -11.41 -10.42 3.31
N GLN A 39 -10.79 -10.74 2.16
CA GLN A 39 -11.38 -10.51 0.84
C GLN A 39 -12.56 -11.46 0.59
N VAL A 40 -12.61 -12.61 1.28
CA VAL A 40 -13.68 -13.60 1.10
C VAL A 40 -15.06 -12.99 1.36
N ALA A 41 -15.18 -11.98 2.24
CA ALA A 41 -16.44 -11.30 2.51
C ALA A 41 -16.97 -10.48 1.32
N GLU A 42 -16.11 -10.07 0.39
CA GLU A 42 -16.43 -9.25 -0.79
C GLU A 42 -16.63 -10.09 -2.05
N LEU A 43 -16.32 -11.38 -1.99
CA LEU A 43 -16.41 -12.30 -3.12
C LEU A 43 -17.74 -13.03 -3.13
N ASP A 44 -18.09 -13.56 -4.31
CA ASP A 44 -19.32 -14.32 -4.51
C ASP A 44 -19.33 -15.70 -3.81
N PHE A 45 -18.41 -16.00 -2.90
CA PHE A 45 -18.33 -17.29 -2.20
C PHE A 45 -17.86 -17.13 -0.76
N THR A 46 -18.20 -18.11 0.08
CA THR A 46 -17.94 -18.07 1.53
C THR A 46 -16.70 -18.87 1.94
N ASP A 47 -16.19 -18.62 3.14
CA ASP A 47 -15.11 -19.41 3.75
C ASP A 47 -15.46 -20.91 3.81
N ALA A 48 -16.74 -21.25 4.05
CA ALA A 48 -17.21 -22.65 4.02
C ALA A 48 -17.01 -23.34 2.66
N THR A 49 -17.10 -22.57 1.56
CA THR A 49 -16.78 -23.07 0.21
C THR A 49 -15.31 -23.41 0.10
N LEU A 50 -14.43 -22.54 0.61
CA LEU A 50 -12.98 -22.73 0.61
C LEU A 50 -12.56 -23.90 1.52
N GLN A 51 -13.16 -24.06 2.71
CA GLN A 51 -12.94 -25.24 3.56
C GLN A 51 -13.35 -26.55 2.87
N THR A 52 -14.38 -26.51 2.01
CA THR A 52 -14.79 -27.68 1.23
C THR A 52 -13.81 -28.01 0.12
N LEU A 53 -13.27 -27.01 -0.58
CA LEU A 53 -12.18 -27.19 -1.53
C LEU A 53 -10.91 -27.71 -0.85
N ARG A 54 -10.60 -27.23 0.37
CA ARG A 54 -9.48 -27.70 1.18
C ARG A 54 -9.61 -29.17 1.55
N ARG A 55 -10.78 -29.61 1.99
CA ARG A 55 -11.06 -31.03 2.27
C ARG A 55 -10.88 -31.93 1.03
N LYS A 56 -11.02 -31.36 -0.18
CA LYS A 56 -10.76 -32.05 -1.45
C LYS A 56 -9.29 -31.96 -1.90
N GLY A 57 -8.41 -31.34 -1.13
CA GLY A 57 -7.01 -31.14 -1.50
C GLY A 57 -6.78 -30.04 -2.56
N LEU A 58 -7.82 -29.29 -2.94
CA LEU A 58 -7.75 -28.34 -4.07
C LEU A 58 -7.29 -26.94 -3.68
N CYS A 59 -7.30 -26.61 -2.39
CA CYS A 59 -6.75 -25.37 -1.88
C CYS A 59 -6.23 -25.56 -0.46
N GLU A 60 -5.42 -24.62 -0.01
CA GLU A 60 -4.88 -24.63 1.33
C GLU A 60 -4.82 -23.22 1.93
N LEU A 61 -4.72 -23.15 3.26
CA LEU A 61 -4.66 -21.92 4.02
C LEU A 61 -3.26 -21.78 4.61
N ALA A 62 -2.58 -20.68 4.28
CA ALA A 62 -1.27 -20.32 4.81
C ALA A 62 -1.33 -18.98 5.56
N SER A 63 -0.31 -18.73 6.39
CA SER A 63 -0.06 -17.43 7.00
C SER A 63 1.28 -16.89 6.51
N GLU A 64 1.28 -15.65 6.01
CA GLU A 64 2.50 -14.89 5.79
C GLU A 64 2.82 -14.14 7.07
N THR A 65 4.00 -14.34 7.64
CA THR A 65 4.53 -13.42 8.66
C THR A 65 5.11 -12.23 7.91
N PRO A 66 4.62 -10.99 8.13
CA PRO A 66 5.20 -9.83 7.48
C PRO A 66 6.68 -9.75 7.85
N ALA A 67 7.56 -9.67 6.85
CA ALA A 67 8.95 -9.36 7.09
C ALA A 67 9.04 -7.89 7.50
N PHE A 68 9.34 -7.64 8.78
CA PHE A 68 9.64 -6.28 9.23
C PHE A 68 11.03 -5.92 8.72
N THR A 69 11.08 -5.02 7.74
CA THR A 69 12.33 -4.45 7.26
C THR A 69 12.41 -3.04 7.79
N ASP A 70 13.42 -2.75 8.63
CA ASP A 70 13.65 -1.37 9.05
C ASP A 70 14.18 -0.57 7.85
N TRP A 71 13.28 0.20 7.24
CA TRP A 71 13.59 1.03 6.08
C TRP A 71 14.65 2.09 6.38
N ARG A 72 14.85 2.45 7.64
CA ARG A 72 15.81 3.47 8.06
C ARG A 72 17.24 3.08 7.74
N GLU A 73 17.56 1.78 7.78
CA GLU A 73 18.90 1.27 7.48
C GLU A 73 19.29 1.45 6.01
N HIS A 74 18.29 1.46 5.12
CA HIS A 74 18.48 1.52 3.66
C HIS A 74 17.84 2.78 3.05
N TYR A 75 17.54 3.79 3.88
CA TYR A 75 16.90 5.00 3.42
C TYR A 75 17.80 5.74 2.44
N ALA A 76 17.29 5.97 1.24
CA ALA A 76 17.95 6.74 0.21
C ALA A 76 16.91 7.56 -0.58
N VAL A 77 17.36 8.69 -1.09
CA VAL A 77 16.59 9.46 -2.08
C VAL A 77 17.07 9.03 -3.45
N THR A 78 16.21 8.34 -4.19
CA THR A 78 16.55 7.64 -5.45
C THR A 78 16.08 8.39 -6.70
N GLY A 79 15.17 9.35 -6.54
CA GLY A 79 14.61 10.14 -7.63
C GLY A 79 15.40 11.40 -7.98
N GLU A 80 15.12 11.97 -9.15
CA GLU A 80 15.68 13.25 -9.56
C GLU A 80 15.25 14.36 -8.59
N ARG A 81 16.24 15.01 -7.96
CA ARG A 81 16.02 16.20 -7.14
C ARG A 81 15.89 17.41 -8.05
N LEU A 82 14.67 17.94 -8.17
CA LEU A 82 14.49 19.25 -8.79
C LEU A 82 15.21 20.29 -7.94
N ARG A 83 15.98 21.17 -8.59
CA ARG A 83 16.62 22.29 -7.89
C ARG A 83 15.55 23.25 -7.42
N LEU A 84 15.49 23.45 -6.10
CA LEU A 84 14.63 24.46 -5.50
C LEU A 84 15.06 25.86 -5.94
N ASN A 85 14.09 26.71 -6.24
CA ASN A 85 14.35 28.14 -6.36
C ASN A 85 14.54 28.78 -4.97
N THR A 86 14.90 30.07 -4.94
CA THR A 86 15.18 30.80 -3.69
C THR A 86 14.01 30.76 -2.71
N GLU A 87 12.78 30.97 -3.19
CA GLU A 87 11.58 31.01 -2.32
C GLU A 87 11.28 29.62 -1.73
N GLN A 88 11.38 28.58 -2.55
CA GLN A 88 11.18 27.20 -2.12
C GLN A 88 12.25 26.77 -1.12
N ALA A 89 13.53 27.08 -1.38
CA ALA A 89 14.62 26.79 -0.46
C ALA A 89 14.46 27.54 0.88
N THR A 90 13.99 28.79 0.83
CA THR A 90 13.68 29.57 2.02
C THR A 90 12.55 28.93 2.83
N ALA A 91 11.47 28.49 2.17
CA ALA A 91 10.36 27.81 2.84
C ALA A 91 10.81 26.49 3.51
N VAL A 92 11.59 25.67 2.80
CA VAL A 92 12.15 24.41 3.34
C VAL A 92 13.06 24.70 4.54
N GLY A 93 13.94 25.69 4.43
CA GLY A 93 14.85 26.10 5.50
C GLY A 93 14.10 26.58 6.75
N ALA A 94 13.07 27.41 6.58
CA ALA A 94 12.25 27.90 7.68
C ALA A 94 11.56 26.74 8.43
N ILE A 95 10.93 25.82 7.69
CA ILE A 95 10.27 24.64 8.27
C ILE A 95 11.29 23.74 9.00
N HIS A 96 12.45 23.49 8.40
CA HIS A 96 13.51 22.67 8.99
C HIS A 96 14.05 23.26 10.31
N SER A 97 14.23 24.59 10.35
CA SER A 97 14.75 25.29 11.54
C SER A 97 13.81 25.29 12.74
N ALA A 98 12.51 25.08 12.51
CA ALA A 98 11.48 25.09 13.55
C ALA A 98 11.24 23.70 14.18
N SER A 99 12.23 22.81 14.12
CA SER A 99 12.10 21.38 14.46
C SER A 99 12.05 21.06 15.96
N ASP A 100 12.36 22.03 16.84
CA ASP A 100 12.39 21.86 18.30
C ASP A 100 11.04 22.09 19.01
N GLY A 101 9.94 22.20 18.24
CA GLY A 101 8.60 22.36 18.81
C GLY A 101 7.48 22.27 17.77
N PHE A 102 6.24 22.37 18.23
CA PHE A 102 5.09 22.43 17.33
C PHE A 102 5.11 23.73 16.53
N SER A 103 4.97 23.62 15.20
CA SER A 103 4.88 24.75 14.29
C SER A 103 3.83 24.50 13.21
N ALA A 104 3.01 25.51 12.92
CA ALA A 104 2.02 25.48 11.85
C ALA A 104 2.40 26.45 10.74
N TRP A 105 2.37 25.98 9.50
CA TRP A 105 2.79 26.75 8.33
C TRP A 105 1.71 26.72 7.25
N LEU A 106 1.45 27.87 6.64
CA LEU A 106 0.67 27.97 5.41
C LEU A 106 1.60 28.21 4.23
N LEU A 107 1.79 27.21 3.37
CA LEU A 107 2.51 27.37 2.11
C LEU A 107 1.55 27.86 1.02
N ALA A 108 1.40 29.18 0.91
CA ALA A 108 0.57 29.80 -0.10
C ALA A 108 1.30 29.91 -1.45
N GLY A 109 0.62 29.56 -2.54
CA GLY A 109 1.14 29.71 -3.90
C GLY A 109 0.14 29.24 -4.94
N VAL A 110 0.23 29.79 -6.15
CA VAL A 110 -0.62 29.38 -7.28
C VAL A 110 -0.29 27.96 -7.76
N THR A 111 -1.18 27.36 -8.56
CA THR A 111 -0.88 26.08 -9.24
C THR A 111 0.37 26.25 -10.12
N GLY A 112 1.27 25.25 -10.10
CA GLY A 112 2.53 25.32 -10.84
C GLY A 112 3.68 26.03 -10.11
N SER A 113 3.47 26.65 -8.95
CA SER A 113 4.55 27.30 -8.16
C SER A 113 5.54 26.33 -7.50
N GLY A 114 5.33 25.02 -7.67
CA GLY A 114 6.21 23.98 -7.13
C GLY A 114 6.02 23.65 -5.64
N LYS A 115 4.84 23.93 -5.05
CA LYS A 115 4.52 23.54 -3.66
C LYS A 115 4.80 22.06 -3.37
N THR A 116 4.51 21.18 -4.33
CA THR A 116 4.80 19.75 -4.21
C THR A 116 6.29 19.48 -3.95
N GLU A 117 7.20 20.23 -4.57
CA GLU A 117 8.63 20.04 -4.38
C GLU A 117 9.09 20.52 -2.99
N VAL A 118 8.45 21.56 -2.45
CA VAL A 118 8.65 21.98 -1.06
C VAL A 118 8.19 20.87 -0.11
N TYR A 119 7.02 20.25 -0.35
CA TYR A 119 6.54 19.13 0.47
C TYR A 119 7.52 17.95 0.45
N LEU A 120 7.94 17.51 -0.75
CA LEU A 120 8.89 16.41 -0.89
C LEU A 120 10.22 16.70 -0.18
N SER A 121 10.75 17.93 -0.31
CA SER A 121 11.99 18.33 0.35
C SER A 121 11.87 18.38 1.87
N VAL A 122 10.72 18.82 2.41
CA VAL A 122 10.45 18.77 3.85
C VAL A 122 10.39 17.33 4.34
N LEU A 123 9.71 16.46 3.60
CA LEU A 123 9.61 15.03 3.92
C LEU A 123 10.98 14.34 3.89
N GLU A 124 11.85 14.67 2.93
CA GLU A 124 13.23 14.16 2.90
C GLU A 124 13.96 14.44 4.22
N ASN A 125 13.87 15.66 4.73
CA ASN A 125 14.52 16.04 5.98
C ASN A 125 13.95 15.26 7.19
N VAL A 126 12.64 15.02 7.20
CA VAL A 126 11.97 14.25 8.27
C VAL A 126 12.37 12.78 8.21
N LEU A 127 12.34 12.17 7.02
CA LEU A 127 12.68 10.77 6.81
C LEU A 127 14.18 10.49 7.04
N ALA A 128 15.05 11.44 6.71
CA ALA A 128 16.49 11.36 7.00
C ALA A 128 16.80 11.33 8.51
N GLN A 129 15.87 11.80 9.37
CA GLN A 129 15.97 11.67 10.82
C GLN A 129 15.37 10.35 11.34
N GLY A 130 14.97 9.43 10.45
CA GLY A 130 14.28 8.19 10.79
C GLY A 130 12.84 8.37 11.28
N LYS A 131 12.26 9.58 11.15
CA LYS A 131 10.89 9.87 11.55
C LYS A 131 9.91 9.51 10.43
N GLN A 132 8.63 9.36 10.76
CA GLN A 132 7.55 9.11 9.81
C GLN A 132 6.86 10.42 9.40
N ALA A 133 6.21 10.44 8.24
CA ALA A 133 5.43 11.58 7.75
C ALA A 133 4.03 11.14 7.30
N LEU A 134 3.03 11.97 7.59
CA LEU A 134 1.65 11.79 7.14
C LEU A 134 1.31 12.90 6.14
N VAL A 135 0.86 12.50 4.94
CA VAL A 135 0.39 13.43 3.91
C VAL A 135 -1.09 13.18 3.68
N MET A 136 -1.91 14.17 3.99
CA MET A 136 -3.35 14.14 3.72
C MET A 136 -3.64 14.90 2.44
N VAL A 137 -4.33 14.24 1.51
CA VAL A 137 -4.83 14.84 0.27
C VAL A 137 -6.34 14.73 0.23
N PRO A 138 -7.05 15.62 -0.47
CA PRO A 138 -8.46 15.41 -0.80
C PRO A 138 -8.64 14.06 -1.51
N GLU A 139 -9.80 13.42 -1.37
CA GLU A 139 -10.09 12.09 -1.94
C GLU A 139 -9.74 11.98 -3.44
N ILE A 140 -10.04 13.03 -4.21
CA ILE A 140 -9.78 13.12 -5.66
C ILE A 140 -8.30 13.38 -5.98
N GLY A 141 -7.52 13.85 -5.02
CA GLY A 141 -6.10 14.22 -5.18
C GLY A 141 -5.13 13.05 -5.12
N LEU A 142 -5.58 11.88 -4.67
CA LEU A 142 -4.76 10.68 -4.52
C LEU A 142 -4.68 9.88 -5.84
N THR A 143 -4.20 10.55 -6.89
CA THR A 143 -4.04 9.94 -8.21
C THR A 143 -2.83 8.98 -8.22
N PRO A 144 -2.84 7.94 -9.09
CA PRO A 144 -1.68 7.08 -9.28
C PRO A 144 -0.39 7.85 -9.60
N GLN A 145 -0.50 8.99 -10.29
CA GLN A 145 0.63 9.86 -10.59
C GLN A 145 1.23 10.50 -9.33
N THR A 146 0.39 10.98 -8.41
CA THR A 146 0.87 11.52 -7.13
C THR A 146 1.58 10.43 -6.35
N ILE A 147 0.97 9.24 -6.23
CA ILE A 147 1.56 8.11 -5.49
C ILE A 147 2.90 7.68 -6.11
N ALA A 148 2.96 7.54 -7.43
CA ALA A 148 4.18 7.18 -8.15
C ALA A 148 5.32 8.15 -7.85
N ARG A 149 5.04 9.46 -7.85
CA ARG A 149 6.05 10.49 -7.54
C ARG A 149 6.61 10.34 -6.12
N PHE A 150 5.79 9.97 -5.13
CA PHE A 150 6.29 9.70 -3.78
C PHE A 150 7.17 8.45 -3.73
N ARG A 151 6.72 7.36 -4.36
CA ARG A 151 7.47 6.09 -4.42
C ARG A 151 8.80 6.21 -5.16
N GLU A 152 8.84 7.02 -6.22
CA GLU A 152 10.07 7.29 -6.97
C GLU A 152 11.06 8.13 -6.17
N ARG A 153 10.56 9.08 -5.36
CA ARG A 153 11.40 10.00 -4.58
C ARG A 153 12.05 9.33 -3.38
N PHE A 154 11.32 8.45 -2.69
CA PHE A 154 11.75 7.87 -1.42
C PHE A 154 11.96 6.36 -1.54
N ASN A 155 13.18 5.88 -1.27
CA ASN A 155 13.43 4.46 -1.01
C ASN A 155 13.00 4.12 0.43
N ALA A 156 11.72 4.30 0.71
CA ALA A 156 11.06 3.97 1.97
C ALA A 156 9.65 3.43 1.66
N PRO A 157 9.08 2.57 2.53
CA PRO A 157 7.70 2.12 2.39
C PRO A 157 6.73 3.31 2.32
N VAL A 158 5.92 3.36 1.27
CA VAL A 158 4.85 4.35 1.09
C VAL A 158 3.51 3.63 1.11
N GLU A 159 2.88 3.63 2.28
CA GLU A 159 1.53 3.12 2.49
C GLU A 159 0.49 4.17 2.08
N VAL A 160 -0.55 3.72 1.37
CA VAL A 160 -1.59 4.59 0.84
C VAL A 160 -2.93 4.14 1.42
N LEU A 161 -3.56 5.01 2.19
CA LEU A 161 -4.86 4.76 2.81
C LEU A 161 -5.96 5.42 1.98
N GLN A 162 -6.93 4.64 1.53
CA GLN A 162 -8.12 5.08 0.80
C GLN A 162 -9.38 4.56 1.50
N SER A 163 -10.47 5.32 1.45
CA SER A 163 -11.77 4.97 2.04
C SER A 163 -12.36 3.64 1.55
N GLY A 164 -11.88 3.12 0.40
CA GLY A 164 -12.26 1.80 -0.13
C GLY A 164 -11.49 0.60 0.47
N LEU A 165 -10.58 0.82 1.43
CA LEU A 165 -9.86 -0.28 2.10
C LEU A 165 -10.65 -0.76 3.33
N ASN A 166 -11.03 -2.04 3.33
CA ASN A 166 -11.78 -2.69 4.40
C ASN A 166 -10.91 -2.92 5.66
N ASP A 167 -11.50 -2.95 6.86
CA ASP A 167 -10.85 -2.97 8.21
C ASP A 167 -9.66 -3.94 8.39
N SER A 168 -9.58 -5.01 7.60
CA SER A 168 -8.47 -5.96 7.67
C SER A 168 -7.22 -5.54 6.87
N ALA A 169 -7.38 -4.72 5.84
CA ALA A 169 -6.25 -4.11 5.13
C ALA A 169 -5.51 -3.12 6.05
N TRP A 170 -6.25 -2.46 6.96
CA TRP A 170 -5.69 -1.57 7.98
C TRP A 170 -4.76 -2.28 8.97
N LEU A 171 -5.01 -3.56 9.25
CA LEU A 171 -4.23 -4.35 10.20
C LEU A 171 -3.00 -5.03 9.57
N LEU A 172 -2.89 -5.03 8.24
CA LEU A 172 -1.83 -5.69 7.49
C LEU A 172 -0.78 -4.72 6.91
N SER A 173 -1.03 -3.39 6.94
CA SER A 173 0.04 -2.42 6.73
C SER A 173 0.97 -2.48 7.96
N PRO A 174 2.25 -2.83 7.79
CA PRO A 174 3.18 -2.97 8.89
C PRO A 174 3.32 -1.62 9.62
N SER A 175 3.08 -1.64 10.93
CA SER A 175 3.28 -0.53 11.85
C SER A 175 4.77 -0.20 12.00
#